data_AF-A0A660RZG6-F1
#
_entry.id   AF-A0A660RZG6-F1
#
_cell.length_a   1.000
_cell.length_b   1.000
_cell.length_c   1.000
_cell.angle_alpha   90.00
_cell.angle_beta   90.00
_cell.angle_gamma   90.00
#
_symmetry.space_group_name_H-M   'P 1'
#
loop_
_entity.id
_entity.type
_entity.pdbx_description
1 polymer ?
#
loop_
_entity_poly.entity_id
_entity_poly.type
_entity_poly.pdbx_seq_one_letter_code
_entity_poly.pdbx_strand_id
1 'polypeptide(L)' 'MAVRKPLNLAKFKIPKGRVNIFAERCKGCELCIEYCPKQILEFSEDYNEKGYHYPVVKPG' A
#
# COMPACT_ATOMS: atom_id res chain seq x y z
N MET A 1 14.58 -1.55 -7.17
CA MET A 1 14.67 -0.15 -6.69
C MET A 1 15.18 -0.15 -5.26
N ALA A 2 16.18 0.68 -4.92
CA ALA A 2 16.69 0.77 -3.56
C ALA A 2 15.75 1.66 -2.72
N VAL A 3 15.16 1.10 -1.67
CA VAL A 3 14.34 1.85 -0.71
C VAL A 3 15.25 2.76 0.13
N ARG A 4 14.79 3.97 0.48
CA ARG A 4 15.55 4.91 1.31
C ARG A 4 15.98 4.24 2.63
N LYS A 5 17.28 4.25 2.92
CA LYS A 5 17.83 3.78 4.22
C LYS A 5 17.96 4.96 5.19
N PRO A 6 17.29 4.93 6.37
CA PRO A 6 17.50 5.95 7.40
C PRO A 6 18.93 5.90 7.96
N LEU A 7 19.54 7.07 8.21
CA LEU A 7 20.92 7.18 8.73
C LEU A 7 21.10 6.52 10.11
N ASN A 8 20.04 6.51 10.94
CA ASN A 8 20.06 5.96 12.30
C ASN A 8 19.31 4.63 12.44
N LEU A 9 19.22 3.82 11.36
CA LEU A 9 18.45 2.57 11.37
C LEU A 9 18.85 1.61 12.51
N ALA A 10 20.14 1.58 12.88
CA ALA A 10 20.64 0.73 13.96
C ALA A 10 20.19 1.15 15.37
N LYS A 11 19.71 2.40 15.54
CA LYS A 11 19.30 2.95 16.85
C LYS A 11 17.81 2.78 17.14
N PHE A 12 16.98 2.46 16.15
CA PHE A 12 15.52 2.44 16.29
C PHE A 12 14.93 1.04 16.02
N LYS A 13 13.96 0.62 16.83
CA LYS A 13 13.16 -0.56 16.58
C LYS A 13 12.13 -0.24 15.49
N ILE A 14 12.08 -1.06 14.44
CA ILE A 14 11.11 -0.88 13.35
C ILE A 14 9.70 -1.14 13.88
N PRO A 15 8.77 -0.17 13.84
CA PRO A 15 7.40 -0.38 14.28
C PRO A 15 6.66 -1.30 13.29
N LYS A 16 5.70 -2.09 13.80
CA LYS A 16 4.75 -2.81 12.97
C LYS A 16 3.52 -1.93 12.74
N GLY A 17 3.26 -1.57 11.49
CA GLY A 17 2.08 -0.83 11.07
C GLY A 17 1.00 -1.76 10.51
N ARG A 18 -0.23 -1.25 10.46
CA ARG A 18 -1.35 -1.86 9.73
C ARG A 18 -1.69 -0.97 8.54
N VAL A 19 -1.86 -1.58 7.37
CA VAL A 19 -2.36 -0.87 6.19
C VAL A 19 -3.88 -0.81 6.28
N ASN A 20 -4.43 0.41 6.24
CA ASN A 20 -5.86 0.66 6.18
C ASN A 20 -6.16 1.41 4.88
N ILE A 21 -7.10 0.90 4.09
CA ILE A 21 -7.47 1.43 2.78
C ILE A 21 -8.90 1.96 2.88
N PHE A 22 -9.08 3.22 2.53
CA PHE A 22 -10.37 3.89 2.45
C PHE A 22 -10.80 3.92 0.98
N ALA A 23 -11.57 2.91 0.56
CA ALA A 23 -11.95 2.73 -0.83
C ALA A 23 -12.67 3.96 -1.40
N GLU A 24 -13.52 4.61 -0.61
CA GLU A 24 -14.28 5.82 -0.96
C GLU A 24 -13.38 7.04 -1.28
N ARG A 25 -12.14 7.04 -0.78
CA ARG A 25 -11.14 8.10 -1.03
C ARG A 25 -10.18 7.75 -2.16
N CYS A 26 -10.18 6.50 -2.64
CA CYS A 26 -9.29 6.06 -3.70
C CYS A 26 -9.57 6.80 -5.02
N LYS A 27 -8.49 7.16 -5.72
CA LYS A 27 -8.52 7.85 -7.02
C LYS A 27 -8.12 6.95 -8.21
N GLY A 28 -7.88 5.66 -7.97
CA GLY A 28 -7.43 4.74 -9.00
C GLY A 28 -6.06 5.09 -9.61
N CYS A 29 -5.16 5.73 -8.85
CA CYS A 29 -3.86 6.18 -9.39
C CYS A 29 -2.77 5.09 -9.41
N GLU A 30 -3.05 3.91 -8.85
CA GLU A 30 -2.19 2.70 -8.88
C GLU A 30 -0.84 2.80 -8.16
N LEU A 31 -0.36 3.99 -7.82
CA LEU A 31 0.94 4.25 -7.18
C LEU A 31 1.19 3.40 -5.92
N CYS A 32 0.14 3.15 -5.13
CA CYS A 32 0.26 2.35 -3.92
C CYS A 32 0.60 0.88 -4.21
N ILE A 33 0.08 0.30 -5.30
CA ILE A 33 0.35 -1.08 -5.73
C ILE A 33 1.74 -1.15 -6.36
N GLU A 34 2.02 -0.27 -7.33
CA GLU A 34 3.27 -0.24 -8.08
C GLU A 34 4.49 -0.05 -7.17
N TYR A 35 4.41 0.89 -6.22
CA TYR A 35 5.53 1.24 -5.36
C TYR A 35 5.50 0.55 -4.00
N CYS A 36 4.63 -0.44 -3.78
CA CYS A 36 4.62 -1.19 -2.54
C CYS A 36 5.93 -1.97 -2.38
N PRO A 37 6.83 -1.64 -1.42
CA PRO A 37 8.13 -2.30 -1.30
C PRO A 37 8.01 -3.76 -0.84
N LYS A 38 6.85 -4.13 -0.30
CA LYS A 38 6.53 -5.50 0.12
C LYS A 38 5.67 -6.24 -0.91
N GLN A 39 5.19 -5.57 -1.95
CA GLN A 39 4.37 -6.13 -3.02
C GLN A 39 3.12 -6.91 -2.52
N ILE A 40 2.53 -6.43 -1.41
CA ILE A 40 1.39 -7.07 -0.73
C ILE A 40 0.02 -6.50 -1.14
N LEU A 41 -0.03 -5.56 -2.07
CA LEU A 41 -1.28 -4.96 -2.55
C LEU A 41 -1.60 -5.47 -3.95
N GLU A 42 -2.89 -5.61 -4.24
CA GLU A 42 -3.45 -5.93 -5.55
C GLU A 42 -4.75 -5.16 -5.79
N PHE A 43 -5.27 -5.19 -7.01
CA PHE A 43 -6.56 -4.58 -7.31
C PHE A 43 -7.71 -5.39 -6.72
N SER A 44 -8.72 -4.72 -6.18
CA SER A 44 -9.99 -5.32 -5.82
C SER A 44 -10.72 -5.84 -7.07
N GLU A 45 -11.53 -6.89 -6.90
CA GLU A 45 -12.51 -7.28 -7.93
C GLU A 45 -13.67 -6.26 -8.00
N ASP A 46 -14.01 -5.63 -6.87
CA ASP A 46 -15.06 -4.61 -6.78
C ASP A 46 -14.62 -3.21 -7.24
N TYR A 47 -15.61 -2.32 -7.39
CA TYR A 47 -15.43 -0.90 -7.64
C TYR A 47 -15.88 -0.06 -6.44
N ASN A 48 -15.21 1.07 -6.19
CA ASN A 48 -15.73 2.09 -5.29
C ASN A 48 -16.82 2.96 -5.96
N GLU A 49 -17.45 3.88 -5.21
CA GLU A 49 -18.48 4.79 -5.72
C GLU A 49 -18.05 5.66 -6.93
N LYS A 50 -16.74 5.77 -7.17
CA LYS A 50 -16.16 6.54 -8.28
C LYS A 50 -15.82 5.67 -9.49
N GLY A 51 -16.07 4.36 -9.42
CA GLY A 51 -15.79 3.40 -10.49
C GLY A 51 -14.34 2.92 -10.57
N TYR A 52 -13.54 3.04 -9.51
CA TYR A 52 -12.17 2.53 -9.49
C TYR A 52 -12.05 1.19 -8.78
N HIS A 53 -11.26 0.28 -9.35
CA HIS A 53 -10.70 -0.85 -8.61
C HIS A 53 -9.72 -0.31 -7.56
N TYR A 54 -10.10 -0.41 -6.29
CA TYR A 54 -9.30 0.08 -5.19
C TYR A 54 -8.28 -0.99 -4.77
N PRO A 55 -7.17 -0.62 -4.12
CA PRO A 55 -6.20 -1.61 -3.66
C PRO A 55 -6.78 -2.45 -2.52
N VAL A 56 -6.48 -3.74 -2.49
CA VAL A 56 -6.72 -4.65 -1.35
C VAL A 56 -5.42 -5.32 -0.95
N VAL A 57 -5.34 -5.79 0.29
CA VAL A 57 -4.21 -6.60 0.75
C VAL A 57 -4.39 -8.01 0.20
N LYS A 58 -3.35 -8.55 -0.44
CA LYS A 58 -3.34 -9.91 -0.96
C LYS A 58 -3.70 -10.91 0.14
N PRO A 59 -4.51 -11.94 -0.15
CA PRO A 59 -4.65 -13.08 0.74
C PRO A 59 -3.26 -13.71 0.95
N GLY A 60 -2.86 -13.82 2.22
CA GLY A 60 -1.55 -14.34 2.64
C GLY A 60 -1.55 -15.84 2.85
#